data_AF-A0A1X7TA46-F1
#
_entry.id   AF-A0A1X7TA46-F1
#
_cell.length_a   1.000
_cell.length_b   1.000
_cell.length_c   1.000
_cell.angle_alpha   90.00
_cell.angle_beta   90.00
_cell.angle_gamma   90.00
#
_symmetry.space_group_name_H-M   'P 1'
#
loop_
_entity.id
_entity.type
_entity.pdbx_description
1 polymer ?
#
loop_
_entity_poly.entity_id
_entity_poly.type
_entity_poly.pdbx_seq_one_letter_code
_entity_poly.pdbx_strand_id
1 'polypeptide(L)'
;MVQIEFDEGTGTFPYFIVLLYGIFLLVITYFLWPKSKKRDDRGSECQCGPCCQKRNKVEKGQAIDKLLKIIRYLVLLVCWLFLFWLIYWAVTQEPVGESEEWDPFKTLGIDRGATVSQIKKQYKLLSMTHHPDKGGDPEVFTKIAKAYEA
;
A
#
# COMPACT_ATOMS: atom_id res chain seq x y z
N MET A 1 29.12 3.08 -5.01
CA MET A 1 27.83 2.58 -5.49
C MET A 1 26.83 2.86 -4.39
N VAL A 2 25.84 3.70 -4.63
CA VAL A 2 24.79 3.99 -3.63
C VAL A 2 23.95 2.71 -3.52
N GLN A 3 24.05 2.02 -2.39
CA GLN A 3 23.11 0.95 -2.08
C GLN A 3 21.83 1.64 -1.62
N ILE A 4 20.77 1.52 -2.42
CA ILE A 4 19.44 1.94 -2.02
C ILE A 4 18.98 0.85 -1.05
N GLU A 5 19.20 1.09 0.25
CA GLU A 5 18.72 0.24 1.32
C GLU A 5 17.21 0.50 1.42
N PHE A 6 16.43 -0.35 0.75
CA PHE A 6 14.98 -0.34 0.90
C PHE A 6 14.70 -0.89 2.28
N ASP A 7 14.25 -0.02 3.18
CA ASP A 7 13.89 -0.37 4.55
C ASP A 7 12.78 -1.43 4.52
N GLU A 8 13.19 -2.69 4.67
CA GLU A 8 12.33 -3.89 4.55
C GLU A 8 11.25 -3.94 5.65
N GLY A 9 11.33 -3.06 6.66
CA GLY A 9 10.45 -3.04 7.82
C GLY A 9 9.54 -1.82 7.96
N THR A 10 9.60 -0.81 7.09
CA THR A 10 8.71 0.35 7.27
C THR A 10 7.27 0.01 6.86
N GLY A 11 6.37 -0.04 7.84
CA GLY A 11 4.93 -0.08 7.65
C GLY A 11 4.34 1.09 6.84
N THR A 12 5.16 1.89 6.14
CA THR A 12 4.79 3.01 5.27
C THR A 12 4.33 2.57 3.87
N PHE A 13 4.80 1.42 3.37
CA PHE A 13 4.41 0.88 2.06
C PHE A 13 2.89 0.72 1.85
N PRO A 14 2.10 0.17 2.79
CA PRO A 14 0.65 0.10 2.63
C PRO A 14 -0.01 1.48 2.52
N TYR A 15 0.50 2.50 3.21
CA TYR A 15 0.00 3.88 3.09
C TYR A 15 0.26 4.48 1.71
N PHE A 16 1.41 4.17 1.09
CA PHE A 16 1.68 4.59 -0.29
C PHE A 16 0.65 4.02 -1.28
N ILE A 17 0.31 2.73 -1.14
CA ILE A 17 -0.71 2.08 -1.97
C ILE A 17 -2.07 2.72 -1.75
N VAL A 18 -2.46 2.96 -0.49
CA VAL A 18 -3.73 3.61 -0.14
C VAL A 18 -3.84 5.00 -0.75
N LEU A 19 -2.77 5.81 -0.68
CA LEU A 19 -2.75 7.16 -1.25
C LEU A 19 -2.88 7.13 -2.78
N LEU A 20 -2.08 6.29 -3.46
CA LEU A 20 -2.13 6.15 -4.90
C LEU A 20 -3.53 5.70 -5.36
N TYR A 21 -4.06 4.65 -4.74
CA TYR A 21 -5.38 4.11 -5.05
C TYR A 21 -6.50 5.12 -4.75
N GLY A 22 -6.40 5.86 -3.64
CA GLY A 22 -7.35 6.91 -3.28
C GLY A 22 -7.43 8.03 -4.33
N ILE A 23 -6.28 8.50 -4.84
CA ILE A 23 -6.24 9.52 -5.91
C ILE A 23 -6.93 8.99 -7.18
N PHE A 24 -6.62 7.75 -7.60
CA PHE A 24 -7.27 7.14 -8.75
C PHE A 24 -8.79 7.01 -8.57
N LEU A 25 -9.25 6.57 -7.40
CA LEU A 25 -10.69 6.48 -7.11
C LEU A 25 -11.39 7.82 -7.11
N LEU A 26 -10.77 8.88 -6.59
CA LEU A 26 -11.34 10.22 -6.60
C LEU A 26 -11.48 10.77 -8.02
N VAL A 27 -10.45 10.57 -8.87
CA VAL A 27 -10.49 10.95 -10.29
C VAL A 27 -11.63 10.21 -11.00
N ILE A 28 -11.69 8.89 -10.84
CA ILE A 28 -12.72 8.04 -11.44
C ILE A 28 -14.12 8.47 -10.97
N THR A 29 -14.30 8.70 -9.67
CA THR A 29 -15.58 9.13 -9.08
C THR A 29 -16.01 10.50 -9.60
N TYR A 30 -15.07 11.46 -9.71
CA TYR A 30 -15.33 12.79 -10.26
C TYR A 30 -15.78 12.74 -11.72
N PHE A 31 -15.05 12.02 -12.57
CA PHE A 31 -15.43 11.85 -13.97
C PHE A 31 -16.75 11.08 -14.14
N LEU A 32 -17.04 10.18 -13.21
CA LEU A 32 -18.26 9.39 -13.26
C LEU A 32 -19.46 10.09 -12.59
N TRP A 33 -19.31 11.32 -12.10
CA TRP A 33 -20.38 12.05 -11.41
C TRP A 33 -21.59 12.27 -12.32
N PRO A 34 -22.82 11.98 -11.85
CA PRO A 34 -24.02 12.08 -12.68
C PRO A 34 -24.23 13.51 -13.17
N LYS A 35 -24.29 13.66 -14.50
CA LYS A 35 -24.79 14.88 -15.14
C LYS A 35 -26.31 14.91 -14.99
N SER A 36 -26.84 16.02 -14.46
CA SER A 36 -28.28 16.22 -14.27
C SER A 36 -29.05 16.06 -15.59
N LYS A 37 -30.11 15.25 -15.59
CA LYS A 37 -30.96 15.03 -16.77
C LYS A 37 -32.06 16.08 -16.80
N LYS A 38 -32.13 16.87 -17.89
CA LYS A 38 -33.26 17.79 -18.16
C LYS A 38 -34.58 17.00 -18.21
N ARG A 39 -35.63 17.56 -17.60
CA ARG A 39 -36.99 17.03 -17.69
C ARG A 39 -37.45 17.08 -19.15
N ASP A 40 -38.00 15.96 -19.61
CA ASP A 40 -38.56 15.81 -20.94
C ASP A 40 -40.04 16.23 -20.87
N ASP A 41 -40.39 17.31 -21.56
CA ASP A 41 -41.72 17.92 -21.55
C ASP A 41 -42.59 17.14 -22.55
N ARG A 42 -43.16 16.02 -22.08
CA ARG A 42 -43.92 15.10 -22.92
C ARG A 42 -45.34 15.62 -23.12
N GLY A 43 -45.53 16.36 -24.22
CA GLY A 43 -46.85 16.63 -24.79
C GLY A 43 -47.58 15.35 -25.21
N SER A 44 -48.86 15.49 -25.58
CA SER A 44 -49.80 14.39 -25.87
C SER A 44 -49.22 13.29 -26.78
N GLU A 45 -48.96 12.12 -26.21
CA GLU A 45 -48.34 10.98 -26.90
C GLU A 45 -49.34 10.27 -27.85
N CYS A 46 -48.93 10.05 -29.10
CA CYS A 46 -49.70 9.31 -30.10
C CYS A 46 -49.85 7.81 -29.74
N GLN A 47 -51.03 7.23 -30.03
CA GLN A 47 -51.39 5.84 -29.71
C GLN A 47 -51.49 4.92 -30.95
N CYS A 48 -50.81 5.28 -32.05
CA CYS A 48 -50.82 4.47 -33.26
C CYS A 48 -50.05 3.13 -33.08
N GLY A 49 -50.44 2.05 -33.78
CA GLY A 49 -49.78 0.75 -33.74
C GLY A 49 -48.24 0.79 -33.92
N PRO A 50 -47.70 1.43 -34.99
CA PRO A 50 -46.25 1.56 -35.16
C PRO A 50 -45.59 2.45 -34.09
N CYS A 51 -46.32 3.42 -33.53
CA CYS A 51 -45.87 4.28 -32.42
C CYS A 51 -45.70 3.46 -31.13
N CYS A 52 -46.64 2.55 -30.85
CA CYS A 52 -46.61 1.66 -29.69
C CYS A 52 -45.43 0.67 -29.76
N GLN A 53 -45.14 0.12 -30.96
CA GLN A 53 -44.01 -0.79 -31.14
C GLN A 53 -42.64 -0.12 -30.93
N LYS A 54 -42.48 1.15 -31.35
CA LYS A 54 -41.27 1.94 -31.08
C LYS A 54 -41.09 2.20 -29.59
N ARG A 55 -42.19 2.46 -28.85
CA ARG A 55 -42.17 2.66 -27.39
C ARG A 55 -41.65 1.43 -26.65
N ASN A 56 -42.17 0.24 -26.97
CA ASN A 56 -41.70 -1.01 -26.36
C ASN A 56 -40.20 -1.27 -26.59
N LYS A 57 -39.64 -0.86 -27.75
CA LYS A 57 -38.19 -0.97 -28.02
C LYS A 57 -37.39 0.03 -27.19
N VAL A 58 -37.89 1.26 -27.03
CA VAL A 58 -37.26 2.30 -26.19
C VAL A 58 -37.30 1.93 -24.71
N GLU A 59 -38.40 1.34 -24.22
CA GLU A 59 -38.53 0.89 -22.83
C GLU A 59 -37.51 -0.20 -22.47
N LYS A 60 -37.27 -1.16 -23.38
CA LYS A 60 -36.24 -2.20 -23.18
C LYS A 60 -34.83 -1.60 -23.13
N GLY A 61 -34.49 -0.66 -24.02
CA GLY A 61 -33.21 0.05 -23.99
C GLY A 61 -33.03 0.87 -22.70
N GLN A 62 -34.09 1.55 -22.26
CA GLN A 62 -34.09 2.31 -21.00
C GLN A 62 -33.91 1.42 -19.77
N ALA A 63 -34.43 0.20 -19.77
CA ALA A 63 -34.22 -0.75 -18.67
C ALA A 63 -32.75 -1.18 -18.56
N ILE A 64 -32.09 -1.46 -19.69
CA ILE A 64 -30.66 -1.80 -19.73
C ILE A 64 -29.82 -0.59 -19.30
N ASP A 65 -30.13 0.62 -19.78
CA ASP A 65 -29.44 1.84 -19.36
C ASP A 65 -29.59 2.13 -17.87
N LYS A 66 -30.77 1.86 -17.30
CA LYS A 66 -31.01 1.96 -15.85
C LYS A 66 -30.18 0.93 -15.09
N LEU A 67 -30.15 -0.32 -15.56
CA LEU A 67 -29.35 -1.37 -14.95
C LEU A 67 -27.84 -1.06 -15.00
N LEU A 68 -27.31 -0.64 -16.14
CA LEU A 68 -25.90 -0.24 -16.29
C LEU A 68 -25.53 0.93 -15.37
N LYS A 69 -26.43 1.91 -15.18
CA LYS A 69 -26.25 2.99 -14.19
C LYS A 69 -26.17 2.44 -12.77
N ILE A 70 -27.08 1.55 -12.39
CA ILE A 70 -27.08 0.92 -11.06
C ILE A 70 -25.78 0.12 -10.86
N ILE A 71 -25.39 -0.71 -11.83
CA ILE A 71 -24.14 -1.48 -11.78
C ILE A 71 -22.94 -0.54 -11.61
N ARG A 72 -22.87 0.57 -12.36
CA ARG A 72 -21.79 1.57 -12.22
C ARG A 72 -21.72 2.14 -10.81
N TYR A 73 -22.84 2.47 -10.17
CA TYR A 73 -22.85 2.94 -8.78
C TYR A 73 -22.46 1.84 -7.78
N LEU A 74 -22.90 0.59 -8.01
CA LEU A 74 -22.53 -0.55 -7.19
C LEU A 74 -21.02 -0.81 -7.25
N VAL A 75 -20.42 -0.76 -8.45
CA VAL A 75 -18.97 -0.91 -8.63
C VAL A 75 -18.22 0.19 -7.88
N LEU A 76 -18.65 1.45 -8.00
CA LEU A 76 -18.06 2.57 -7.25
C LEU A 76 -18.15 2.33 -5.74
N LEU A 77 -19.31 1.92 -5.23
CA LEU A 77 -19.52 1.63 -3.82
C LEU A 77 -18.59 0.51 -3.33
N VAL A 78 -18.44 -0.57 -4.10
CA VAL A 78 -17.52 -1.68 -3.77
C VAL A 78 -16.07 -1.20 -3.73
N CYS A 79 -15.63 -0.40 -4.71
CA CYS A 79 -14.28 0.17 -4.71
C CYS A 79 -14.01 1.08 -3.50
N TRP A 80 -15.00 1.87 -3.08
CA TRP A 80 -14.91 2.68 -1.87
C TRP A 80 -14.82 1.82 -0.60
N LEU A 81 -15.65 0.78 -0.48
CA LEU A 81 -15.57 -0.16 0.64
C LEU A 81 -14.21 -0.88 0.69
N PHE A 82 -13.64 -1.23 -0.46
CA PHE A 82 -12.31 -1.81 -0.55
C PHE A 82 -11.21 -0.83 -0.08
N LEU A 83 -11.30 0.45 -0.45
CA LEU A 83 -10.40 1.48 0.06
C LEU A 83 -10.49 1.60 1.59
N PHE A 84 -11.70 1.64 2.16
CA PHE A 84 -11.88 1.69 3.61
C PHE A 84 -11.35 0.45 4.31
N TRP A 85 -11.53 -0.73 3.70
CA TRP A 85 -10.96 -1.98 4.21
C TRP A 85 -9.43 -1.97 4.16
N LEU A 86 -8.80 -1.45 3.09
CA LEU A 86 -7.35 -1.29 3.01
C LEU A 86 -6.81 -0.29 4.04
N ILE A 87 -7.51 0.82 4.28
CA ILE A 87 -7.15 1.78 5.33
C ILE A 87 -7.23 1.10 6.70
N TYR A 88 -8.33 0.40 6.97
CA TYR A 88 -8.49 -0.35 8.21
C TYR A 88 -7.38 -1.39 8.38
N TRP A 89 -7.09 -2.17 7.34
CA TRP A 89 -6.01 -3.15 7.35
C TRP A 89 -4.63 -2.50 7.57
N ALA A 90 -4.34 -1.39 6.91
CA ALA A 90 -3.09 -0.65 7.07
C ALA A 90 -2.92 -0.03 8.46
N VAL A 91 -4.03 0.37 9.10
CA VAL A 91 -4.04 0.95 10.45
C VAL A 91 -3.98 -0.14 11.53
N THR A 92 -4.61 -1.29 11.29
CA THR A 92 -4.67 -2.41 12.25
C THR A 92 -3.50 -3.38 12.15
N GLN A 93 -2.73 -3.33 11.05
CA GLN A 93 -1.37 -3.83 11.08
C GLN A 93 -0.54 -2.90 11.97
N GLU A 94 -0.49 -3.22 13.25
CA GLU A 94 0.64 -2.80 14.07
C GLU A 94 1.92 -3.21 13.33
N PRO A 95 2.93 -2.34 13.22
CA PRO A 95 4.24 -2.75 12.74
C PRO A 95 4.79 -3.75 13.76
N VAL A 96 4.50 -5.04 13.56
CA VAL A 96 5.05 -6.12 14.37
C VAL A 96 6.52 -6.25 14.02
N GLY A 97 7.37 -5.62 14.84
CA GLY A 97 8.83 -5.78 14.88
C GLY A 97 9.51 -5.22 13.63
N GLU A 98 10.45 -4.30 13.70
CA GLU A 98 11.60 -4.29 14.58
C GLU A 98 11.97 -2.84 14.89
N SER A 99 11.82 -2.45 16.15
CA SER A 99 12.90 -1.71 16.78
C SER A 99 13.76 -2.72 17.53
N GLU A 100 14.31 -3.72 16.85
CA GLU A 100 15.70 -4.05 17.14
C GLU A 100 16.46 -2.82 16.64
N GLU A 101 16.49 -1.78 17.48
CA GLU A 101 17.44 -0.70 17.34
C GLU A 101 18.80 -1.41 17.30
N TRP A 102 19.32 -1.62 16.09
CA TRP A 102 20.60 -2.27 15.88
C TRP A 102 21.58 -1.43 16.69
N ASP A 103 21.97 -1.96 17.83
CA ASP A 103 22.87 -1.29 18.76
C ASP A 103 24.26 -1.89 18.52
N PRO A 104 25.16 -1.18 17.81
CA PRO A 104 26.48 -1.70 17.49
C PRO A 104 27.27 -2.07 18.75
N PHE A 105 27.04 -1.35 19.86
CA PHE A 105 27.68 -1.63 21.15
C PHE A 105 27.17 -2.95 21.73
N LYS A 106 25.87 -3.24 21.59
CA LYS A 106 25.28 -4.53 21.99
C LYS A 106 25.81 -5.69 21.13
N THR A 107 26.01 -5.49 19.83
CA THR A 107 26.63 -6.50 18.94
C THR A 107 28.08 -6.80 19.32
N LEU A 108 28.84 -5.77 19.73
CA LEU A 108 30.21 -5.92 20.23
C LEU A 108 30.28 -6.38 21.70
N GLY A 109 29.17 -6.33 22.44
CA GLY A 109 29.08 -6.68 23.85
C GLY A 109 29.75 -5.67 24.78
N ILE A 110 29.72 -4.38 24.42
CA ILE A 110 30.33 -3.26 25.15
C ILE A 110 29.29 -2.21 25.51
N ASP A 111 29.60 -1.36 26.49
CA ASP A 111 28.72 -0.26 26.90
C ASP A 111 28.75 0.89 25.88
N ARG A 112 27.64 1.64 25.77
CA ARG A 112 27.52 2.82 24.89
C ARG A 112 28.54 3.93 25.22
N GLY A 113 29.08 3.95 26.45
CA GLY A 113 30.14 4.87 26.89
C GLY A 113 31.57 4.34 26.70
N ALA A 114 31.76 3.21 26.00
CA ALA A 114 33.08 2.61 25.82
C ALA A 114 34.03 3.52 25.01
N THR A 115 35.31 3.54 25.41
CA THR A 115 36.35 4.28 24.69
C THR A 115 36.71 3.60 23.37
N VAL A 116 37.20 4.38 22.40
CA VAL A 116 37.65 3.87 21.07
C VAL A 116 38.66 2.72 21.20
N SER A 117 39.53 2.77 22.21
CA SER A 117 40.49 1.71 22.50
C SER A 117 39.81 0.39 22.91
N GLN A 118 38.70 0.45 23.67
CA GLN A 118 37.91 -0.72 24.06
C GLN A 118 37.15 -1.30 22.88
N ILE A 119 36.53 -0.46 22.05
CA ILE A 119 35.84 -0.87 20.81
C ILE A 119 36.80 -1.64 19.90
N LYS A 120 37.99 -1.09 19.62
CA LYS A 120 39.01 -1.71 18.77
C LYS A 120 39.55 -3.03 19.35
N LYS A 121 39.74 -3.10 20.66
CA LYS A 121 40.20 -4.31 21.35
C LYS A 121 39.16 -5.42 21.24
N GLN A 122 37.88 -5.08 21.45
CA GLN A 122 36.77 -6.02 21.41
C GLN A 122 36.52 -6.53 19.99
N TYR A 123 36.51 -5.64 19.00
CA TYR A 123 36.46 -6.00 17.58
C TYR A 123 37.55 -7.01 17.21
N LYS A 124 38.81 -6.72 17.55
CA LYS A 124 39.94 -7.62 17.26
C LYS A 124 39.75 -9.01 17.89
N LEU A 125 39.25 -9.07 19.12
CA LEU A 125 38.98 -10.33 19.81
C LEU A 125 37.88 -11.13 19.10
N LEU A 126 36.74 -10.50 18.82
CA LEU A 126 35.59 -11.13 18.17
C LEU A 126 35.91 -11.57 16.73
N SER A 127 36.62 -10.74 15.96
CA SER A 127 37.08 -11.07 14.61
C SER A 127 38.05 -12.25 14.58
N MET A 128 38.90 -12.42 15.60
CA MET A 128 39.80 -13.56 15.68
C MET A 128 39.08 -14.87 16.03
N THR A 129 38.01 -14.78 16.84
CA THR A 129 37.19 -15.93 17.25
C THR A 129 36.24 -16.37 16.14
N HIS A 130 35.58 -15.43 15.46
CA HIS A 130 34.58 -15.70 14.42
C HIS A 130 35.14 -15.61 13.00
N HIS A 131 36.46 -15.70 12.83
CA HIS A 131 37.06 -15.64 11.49
C HIS A 131 36.61 -16.83 10.63
N PRO A 132 36.15 -16.62 9.38
CA PRO A 132 35.67 -17.71 8.52
C PRO A 132 36.75 -18.78 8.26
N ASP A 133 38.01 -18.37 8.07
CA ASP A 133 39.12 -19.32 7.88
C ASP A 133 39.41 -20.24 9.08
N LYS A 134 38.92 -19.90 10.27
CA LYS A 134 39.08 -20.70 11.49
C LYS A 134 37.84 -21.53 11.84
N GLY A 135 36.86 -21.61 10.93
CA GLY A 135 35.59 -22.30 11.15
C GLY A 135 34.52 -21.44 11.83
N GLY A 136 34.70 -20.12 11.85
CA GLY A 136 33.67 -19.17 12.29
C GLY A 136 32.61 -18.92 11.21
N ASP A 137 31.46 -18.41 11.63
CA ASP A 137 30.37 -18.07 10.73
C ASP A 137 30.64 -16.73 10.00
N PRO A 138 30.69 -16.69 8.66
CA PRO A 138 30.91 -15.46 7.89
C PRO A 138 29.84 -14.40 8.13
N GLU A 139 28.60 -14.79 8.46
CA GLU A 139 27.53 -13.83 8.75
C GLU A 139 27.80 -13.08 10.05
N VAL A 140 28.26 -13.79 11.08
CA VAL A 140 28.62 -13.20 12.39
C VAL A 140 29.80 -12.26 12.24
N PHE A 141 30.81 -12.63 11.46
CA PHE A 141 31.95 -11.76 11.16
C PHE A 141 31.50 -10.46 10.47
N THR A 142 30.58 -10.56 9.51
CA THR A 142 30.03 -9.39 8.80
C THR A 142 29.25 -8.48 9.74
N LYS A 143 28.46 -9.05 10.68
CA LYS A 143 27.75 -8.27 11.71
C LYS A 143 28.71 -7.54 12.65
N ILE A 144 29.79 -8.19 13.08
CA ILE A 144 30.83 -7.59 13.93
C ILE A 144 31.56 -6.46 13.19
N ALA A 145 31.87 -6.64 11.90
CA ALA A 145 32.49 -5.61 11.07
C ALA A 145 31.57 -4.40 10.89
N LYS A 146 30.30 -4.63 10.52
CA LYS A 146 29.29 -3.57 10.45
C LYS A 146 29.15 -2.82 11.78
N ALA A 147 29.17 -3.52 12.91
CA ALA A 147 29.07 -2.89 14.23
C ALA A 147 30.30 -2.06 14.63
N TYR A 148 31.47 -2.32 14.06
CA TYR A 148 32.67 -1.51 14.28
C TYR A 148 32.72 -0.26 13.37
N GLU A 149 32.07 -0.32 12.21
CA GLU A 149 32.02 0.76 11.22
C GLU A 149 30.91 1.79 11.48
N ALA A 150 29.88 1.42 12.24
CA ALA A 150 28.79 2.29 12.69
C ALA A 150 29.25 3.31 13.74
#